data_AF-T0QFA0-F1
#
_entry.id   AF-T0QFA0-F1
#
_cell.length_a   1.000
_cell.length_b   1.000
_cell.length_c   1.000
_cell.angle_alpha   90.00
_cell.angle_beta   90.00
_cell.angle_gamma   90.00
#
_symmetry.space_group_name_H-M   'P 1'
#
loop_
_entity.id
_entity.type
_entity.pdbx_description
1 polymer ?
#
loop_
_entity_poly.entity_id
_entity_poly.type
_entity_poly.pdbx_seq_one_letter_code
_entity_poly.pdbx_strand_id
1 'polypeptide(L)'
;MLTEVVDVKKFHDYGFECMGLFAKEDLPKGTLIWYSQDIDVVDIYTKAEILAHPQKDTLITYSYMRGDDKFGSTLNPSSDSSWYFNHSCDPTTWYEGDERITTCRDVKKGEQLTYDYACTETESSMHYGLQCLCGMAACRGVLTFSEWRSRKFIKKNRDHLNDHVWKKHSENSWYDPRAEVRNKSGEAMGLFARLHKDAVIKKGEIICVFSGKIVHRDHILEPGAVSKRDFEMSLQVAPTLWQIPSWKESGEKCDTSDYINHSCDPSCGMKDSVTVHAIRDIYPGDEITIDYAMVNDGSMEQDSDNFDCQCGSASCRGRITSTDWRLPEVCSRLGEHFSPFVKELVLRAQTTP
;
A
#
# COMPACT_ATOMS: atom_id res chain seq x y z
N MET A 1 24.28 -9.87 -7.43
CA MET A 1 25.34 -10.15 -8.43
C MET A 1 24.81 -10.98 -9.59
N LEU A 2 25.10 -10.56 -10.82
CA LEU A 2 24.81 -11.32 -12.04
C LEU A 2 25.82 -12.46 -12.23
N THR A 3 25.36 -13.60 -12.74
CA THR A 3 26.23 -14.73 -13.10
C THR A 3 26.94 -14.49 -14.44
N GLU A 4 27.98 -15.27 -14.70
CA GLU A 4 28.84 -15.18 -15.88
C GLU A 4 28.10 -15.44 -17.20
N VAL A 5 26.92 -16.09 -17.14
CA VAL A 5 26.06 -16.42 -18.29
C VAL A 5 25.22 -15.23 -18.78
N VAL A 6 25.30 -14.09 -18.09
CA VAL A 6 24.58 -12.86 -18.43
C VAL A 6 25.46 -11.90 -19.22
N ASP A 7 24.98 -11.45 -20.38
CA ASP A 7 25.56 -10.35 -21.16
C ASP A 7 24.81 -9.06 -20.86
N VAL A 8 25.55 -7.98 -20.64
CA VAL A 8 25.00 -6.65 -20.37
C VAL A 8 25.29 -5.79 -21.60
N LYS A 9 24.25 -5.38 -22.33
CA LYS A 9 24.44 -4.63 -23.57
C LYS A 9 23.40 -3.54 -23.76
N LYS A 10 23.78 -2.54 -24.56
CA LYS A 10 22.86 -1.54 -25.10
C LYS A 10 22.02 -2.15 -26.22
N PHE A 11 20.75 -1.77 -26.29
CA PHE A 11 19.84 -2.16 -27.38
C PHE A 11 18.81 -1.05 -27.64
N HIS A 12 18.03 -1.20 -28.72
CA HIS A 12 17.15 -0.14 -29.24
C HIS A 12 15.70 -0.58 -29.48
N ASP A 13 15.31 -1.76 -28.99
CA ASP A 13 14.02 -2.39 -29.34
C ASP A 13 12.82 -1.59 -28.82
N TYR A 14 13.01 -0.71 -27.85
CA TYR A 14 11.98 0.18 -27.30
C TYR A 14 11.88 1.53 -28.03
N GLY A 15 12.61 1.71 -29.15
CA GLY A 15 12.65 2.96 -29.90
C GLY A 15 13.60 4.02 -29.30
N PHE A 16 14.37 3.65 -28.28
CA PHE A 16 15.42 4.45 -27.66
C PHE A 16 16.54 3.55 -27.13
N GLU A 17 17.74 4.10 -26.92
CA GLU A 17 18.86 3.35 -26.36
C GLU A 17 18.59 3.00 -24.89
N CYS A 18 18.64 1.72 -24.55
CA CYS A 18 18.47 1.21 -23.20
C CYS A 18 19.48 0.11 -22.90
N MET A 19 19.79 -0.08 -21.61
CA MET A 19 20.59 -1.21 -21.15
C MET A 19 19.68 -2.42 -20.91
N GLY A 20 20.18 -3.62 -21.19
CA GLY A 20 19.45 -4.85 -20.90
C GLY A 20 20.38 -6.02 -20.64
N LEU A 21 19.81 -7.03 -20.00
CA LEU A 21 20.45 -8.30 -19.70
C LEU A 21 20.05 -9.33 -20.74
N PHE A 22 21.00 -10.12 -21.24
CA PHE A 22 20.77 -11.09 -22.30
C PHE A 22 21.50 -12.40 -22.02
N ALA A 23 20.94 -13.50 -22.48
CA ALA A 23 21.58 -14.81 -22.35
C ALA A 23 22.83 -14.89 -23.25
N LYS A 24 24.00 -15.19 -22.69
CA LYS A 24 25.25 -15.40 -23.47
C LYS A 24 25.27 -16.71 -24.26
N GLU A 25 24.47 -17.67 -23.81
CA GLU A 25 24.33 -19.02 -24.35
C GLU A 25 22.90 -19.53 -24.16
N ASP A 26 22.60 -20.74 -24.64
CA ASP A 26 21.31 -21.38 -24.38
C ASP A 26 21.24 -21.78 -22.90
N LEU A 27 20.25 -21.28 -22.18
CA LEU A 27 20.05 -21.49 -20.75
C LEU A 27 18.83 -22.40 -20.53
N PRO A 28 19.00 -23.60 -19.95
CA PRO A 28 17.88 -24.41 -19.52
C PRO A 28 17.02 -23.69 -18.47
N LYS A 29 15.76 -24.08 -18.34
CA LYS A 29 14.91 -23.67 -17.21
C LYS A 29 15.60 -23.95 -15.86
N GLY A 30 15.49 -23.00 -14.93
CA GLY A 30 16.07 -23.07 -13.58
C GLY A 30 17.55 -22.64 -13.52
N THR A 31 18.08 -22.05 -14.59
CA THR A 31 19.45 -21.52 -14.59
C THR A 31 19.53 -20.26 -13.74
N LEU A 32 20.52 -20.17 -12.85
CA LEU A 32 20.75 -19.01 -11.99
C LEU A 32 21.27 -17.82 -12.80
N ILE A 33 20.57 -16.69 -12.70
CA ILE A 33 20.88 -15.44 -13.42
C ILE A 33 21.44 -14.38 -12.49
N TRP A 34 20.82 -14.23 -11.32
CA TRP A 34 21.24 -13.26 -10.31
C TRP A 34 21.07 -13.87 -8.92
N TYR A 35 21.95 -13.49 -8.01
CA TYR A 35 21.82 -13.80 -6.59
C TYR A 35 22.35 -12.66 -5.73
N SER A 36 21.75 -12.46 -4.56
CA SER A 36 22.21 -11.49 -3.57
C SER A 36 23.54 -11.95 -2.93
N GLN A 37 24.48 -11.03 -2.72
CA GLN A 37 25.63 -11.27 -1.83
C GLN A 37 25.33 -10.58 -0.49
N ASP A 38 25.73 -11.18 0.64
CA ASP A 38 25.55 -10.71 2.03
C ASP A 38 24.95 -9.30 2.20
N ILE A 39 23.72 -9.21 2.76
CA ILE A 39 22.90 -7.99 2.94
C ILE A 39 23.21 -6.92 1.88
N ASP A 40 22.73 -7.11 0.65
CA ASP A 40 22.70 -6.04 -0.35
C ASP A 40 22.08 -4.79 0.29
N VAL A 41 22.93 -3.83 0.66
CA VAL A 41 22.50 -2.54 1.21
C VAL A 41 21.99 -1.74 0.02
N VAL A 42 20.73 -1.98 -0.32
CA VAL A 42 20.00 -1.16 -1.27
C VAL A 42 19.55 0.09 -0.53
N ASP A 43 19.90 1.26 -1.07
CA ASP A 43 19.41 2.52 -0.54
C ASP A 43 17.88 2.55 -0.65
N ILE A 44 17.21 2.78 0.49
CA ILE A 44 15.76 2.86 0.57
C ILE A 44 15.38 4.33 0.65
N TYR A 45 14.49 4.75 -0.24
CA TYR A 45 13.93 6.08 -0.28
C TYR A 45 12.42 6.03 -0.12
N THR A 46 11.86 7.08 0.46
CA THR A 46 10.44 7.42 0.33
C THR A 46 10.16 8.05 -1.03
N LYS A 47 8.89 8.06 -1.44
CA LYS A 47 8.46 8.76 -2.65
C LYS A 47 8.81 10.25 -2.61
N ALA A 48 8.64 10.89 -1.46
CA ALA A 48 8.95 12.30 -1.28
C ALA A 48 10.45 12.59 -1.47
N GLU A 49 11.32 11.74 -0.92
CA GLU A 49 12.78 11.87 -1.08
C GLU A 49 13.19 11.70 -2.55
N ILE A 50 12.65 10.70 -3.26
CA ILE A 50 12.92 10.54 -4.69
C ILE A 50 12.50 11.78 -5.47
N LEU A 51 11.26 12.25 -5.28
CA LEU A 51 10.72 13.39 -6.03
C LEU A 51 11.44 14.71 -5.75
N ALA A 52 11.98 14.87 -4.54
CA ALA A 52 12.77 16.04 -4.14
C ALA A 52 14.25 15.97 -4.61
N HIS A 53 14.74 14.78 -5.00
CA HIS A 53 16.14 14.60 -5.35
C HIS A 53 16.49 15.25 -6.71
N PRO A 54 17.66 15.90 -6.86
CA PRO A 54 18.07 16.48 -8.14
C PRO A 54 18.20 15.45 -9.28
N GLN A 55 18.51 14.21 -8.94
CA GLN A 55 18.61 13.08 -9.88
C GLN A 55 17.39 12.15 -9.81
N LYS A 56 16.20 12.71 -9.53
CA LYS A 56 14.95 11.93 -9.40
C LYS A 56 14.68 11.01 -10.58
N ASP A 57 14.99 11.40 -11.81
CA ASP A 57 14.70 10.58 -13.00
C ASP A 57 15.54 9.29 -12.99
N THR A 58 16.79 9.36 -12.53
CA THR A 58 17.63 8.18 -12.31
C THR A 58 17.05 7.30 -11.22
N LEU A 59 16.69 7.88 -10.07
CA LEU A 59 16.11 7.11 -8.96
C LEU A 59 14.78 6.44 -9.38
N ILE A 60 13.91 7.17 -10.08
CA ILE A 60 12.66 6.61 -10.61
C ILE A 60 12.97 5.44 -11.53
N THR A 61 13.81 5.65 -12.54
CA THR A 61 14.14 4.64 -13.56
C THR A 61 14.68 3.34 -12.96
N TYR A 62 15.49 3.45 -11.90
CA TYR A 62 16.10 2.31 -11.22
C TYR A 62 15.51 2.15 -9.83
N SER A 63 14.18 2.10 -9.73
CA SER A 63 13.47 1.84 -8.47
C SER A 63 12.62 0.58 -8.54
N TYR A 64 12.41 -0.03 -7.38
CA TYR A 64 11.34 -1.01 -7.19
C TYR A 64 10.81 -0.94 -5.76
N MET A 65 9.56 -1.34 -5.56
CA MET A 65 8.95 -1.28 -4.23
C MET A 65 9.51 -2.36 -3.28
N ARG A 66 9.78 -1.95 -2.04
CA ARG A 66 10.20 -2.81 -0.91
C ARG A 66 9.18 -2.79 0.23
N GLY A 67 8.20 -1.90 0.17
CA GLY A 67 7.19 -1.67 1.19
C GLY A 67 6.31 -0.47 0.82
N ASP A 68 5.30 -0.22 1.63
CA ASP A 68 4.53 1.02 1.55
C ASP A 68 5.45 2.23 1.77
N ASP A 69 5.49 3.12 0.77
CA ASP A 69 6.40 4.27 0.65
C ASP A 69 7.89 3.95 0.86
N LYS A 70 8.32 2.75 0.45
CA LYS A 70 9.73 2.33 0.50
C LYS A 70 10.15 1.81 -0.85
N PHE A 71 11.10 2.50 -1.47
CA PHE A 71 11.61 2.22 -2.80
C PHE A 71 13.10 1.92 -2.70
N GLY A 72 13.49 0.69 -3.07
CA GLY A 72 14.90 0.38 -3.29
C GLY A 72 15.34 1.03 -4.59
N SER A 73 16.41 1.82 -4.55
CA SER A 73 16.86 2.59 -5.72
C SER A 73 18.38 2.81 -5.74
N THR A 74 18.92 3.28 -6.86
CA THR A 74 20.34 3.62 -7.01
C THR A 74 20.58 4.89 -7.82
N LEU A 75 21.63 5.64 -7.46
CA LEU A 75 22.18 6.73 -8.28
C LEU A 75 23.27 6.24 -9.25
N ASN A 76 23.77 5.02 -9.06
CA ASN A 76 24.84 4.44 -9.85
C ASN A 76 24.46 3.03 -10.34
N PRO A 77 23.52 2.91 -11.30
CA PRO A 77 23.15 1.61 -11.86
C PRO A 77 24.32 0.91 -12.57
N SER A 78 25.39 1.62 -12.90
CA SER A 78 26.56 1.01 -13.54
C SER A 78 27.46 0.23 -12.58
N SER A 79 27.42 0.51 -11.27
CA SER A 79 28.19 -0.25 -10.28
C SER A 79 27.60 -1.63 -9.99
N ASP A 80 26.30 -1.83 -10.22
CA ASP A 80 25.66 -3.13 -10.21
C ASP A 80 24.73 -3.26 -11.41
N SER A 81 25.15 -4.06 -12.40
CA SER A 81 24.38 -4.25 -13.62
C SER A 81 23.04 -4.98 -13.41
N SER A 82 22.76 -5.48 -12.21
CA SER A 82 21.44 -6.05 -11.89
C SER A 82 20.29 -5.04 -12.03
N TRP A 83 20.56 -3.74 -11.92
CA TRP A 83 19.58 -2.68 -12.15
C TRP A 83 19.07 -2.59 -13.60
N TYR A 84 19.64 -3.37 -14.54
CA TYR A 84 19.23 -3.39 -15.95
C TYR A 84 18.24 -4.50 -16.31
N PHE A 85 17.64 -5.19 -15.32
CA PHE A 85 16.52 -6.08 -15.59
C PHE A 85 15.32 -5.32 -16.14
N ASN A 86 14.91 -5.67 -17.36
CA ASN A 86 13.75 -5.06 -18.01
C ASN A 86 12.47 -5.88 -17.77
N HIS A 87 11.35 -5.21 -18.00
CA HIS A 87 10.02 -5.80 -17.92
C HIS A 87 9.67 -6.67 -19.13
N SER A 88 9.00 -7.80 -18.89
CA SER A 88 8.16 -8.48 -19.90
C SER A 88 6.89 -9.05 -19.28
N CYS A 89 5.77 -8.98 -20.02
CA CYS A 89 4.52 -9.65 -19.63
C CYS A 89 4.56 -11.18 -19.84
N ASP A 90 5.52 -11.66 -20.64
CA ASP A 90 5.87 -13.08 -20.75
C ASP A 90 7.39 -13.20 -20.56
N PRO A 91 7.85 -13.15 -19.30
CA PRO A 91 9.26 -13.02 -18.98
C PRO A 91 10.04 -14.32 -19.19
N THR A 92 11.36 -14.18 -19.22
CA THR A 92 12.31 -15.31 -19.32
C THR A 92 12.83 -15.74 -17.96
N THR A 93 12.72 -14.88 -16.95
CA THR A 93 13.21 -15.10 -15.59
C THR A 93 12.17 -14.74 -14.54
N TRP A 94 12.27 -15.35 -13.36
CA TRP A 94 11.44 -15.06 -12.17
C TRP A 94 12.29 -15.08 -10.90
N TYR A 95 11.79 -14.44 -9.85
CA TYR A 95 12.39 -14.48 -8.51
C TYR A 95 12.27 -15.87 -7.89
N GLU A 96 13.27 -16.32 -7.15
CA GLU A 96 13.19 -17.47 -6.24
C GLU A 96 13.48 -16.97 -4.82
N GLY A 97 12.42 -16.53 -4.13
CA GLY A 97 12.55 -15.69 -2.93
C GLY A 97 13.14 -14.31 -3.26
N ASP A 98 13.59 -13.58 -2.24
CA ASP A 98 14.13 -12.23 -2.40
C ASP A 98 15.63 -12.21 -2.79
N GLU A 99 16.29 -13.36 -2.81
CA GLU A 99 17.75 -13.45 -2.93
C GLU A 99 18.23 -13.96 -4.30
N ARG A 100 17.33 -14.43 -5.18
CA ARG A 100 17.74 -15.08 -6.44
C ARG A 100 16.76 -14.81 -7.58
N ILE A 101 17.28 -14.82 -8.79
CA ILE A 101 16.51 -14.84 -10.03
C ILE A 101 17.01 -15.99 -10.90
N THR A 102 16.08 -16.82 -11.40
CA THR A 102 16.36 -17.96 -12.28
C THR A 102 15.52 -17.90 -13.55
N THR A 103 15.90 -18.67 -14.57
CA THR A 103 15.09 -18.78 -15.80
C THR A 103 13.80 -19.57 -15.54
N CYS A 104 12.64 -19.04 -15.95
CA CYS A 104 11.34 -19.69 -15.74
C CYS A 104 11.00 -20.70 -16.85
N ARG A 105 11.76 -20.67 -17.95
CA ARG A 105 11.70 -21.55 -19.13
C ARG A 105 13.09 -21.70 -19.74
N ASP A 106 13.22 -22.53 -20.77
CA ASP A 106 14.42 -22.52 -21.60
C ASP A 106 14.54 -21.16 -22.33
N VAL A 107 15.75 -20.60 -22.36
CA VAL A 107 16.07 -19.29 -22.93
C VAL A 107 17.19 -19.47 -23.95
N LYS A 108 16.99 -18.99 -25.18
CA LYS A 108 18.01 -19.07 -26.22
C LYS A 108 19.07 -18.00 -26.08
N LYS A 109 20.27 -18.31 -26.55
CA LYS A 109 21.36 -17.34 -26.69
C LYS A 109 20.85 -16.07 -27.37
N GLY A 110 21.09 -14.93 -26.75
CA GLY A 110 20.72 -13.61 -27.25
C GLY A 110 19.29 -13.17 -26.93
N GLU A 111 18.44 -14.02 -26.35
CA GLU A 111 17.17 -13.57 -25.76
C GLU A 111 17.42 -12.68 -24.55
N GLN A 112 16.51 -11.73 -24.32
CA GLN A 112 16.58 -10.82 -23.18
C GLN A 112 16.14 -11.52 -21.89
N LEU A 113 16.89 -11.30 -20.82
CA LEU A 113 16.58 -11.73 -19.45
C LEU A 113 15.69 -10.67 -18.80
N THR A 114 14.41 -10.99 -18.65
CA THR A 114 13.36 -10.08 -18.16
C THR A 114 12.55 -10.72 -17.06
N TYR A 115 11.95 -9.92 -16.20
CA TYR A 115 10.95 -10.35 -15.23
C TYR A 115 9.67 -9.51 -15.33
N ASP A 116 8.59 -9.99 -14.71
CA ASP A 116 7.33 -9.25 -14.66
C ASP A 116 7.37 -8.27 -13.47
N TYR A 117 7.48 -6.96 -13.75
CA TYR A 117 7.48 -5.91 -12.70
C TYR A 117 6.25 -5.95 -11.78
N ALA A 118 5.12 -6.51 -12.19
CA ALA A 118 3.99 -6.68 -11.27
C ALA A 118 4.24 -7.71 -10.14
N CYS A 119 5.37 -8.42 -10.18
CA CYS A 119 5.85 -9.24 -9.07
C CYS A 119 6.53 -8.42 -7.95
N THR A 120 6.87 -7.15 -8.20
CA THR A 120 7.53 -6.26 -7.24
C THR A 120 6.76 -4.97 -6.96
N GLU A 121 5.88 -4.57 -7.87
CA GLU A 121 5.18 -3.28 -7.84
C GLU A 121 3.70 -3.38 -7.45
N THR A 122 3.16 -2.27 -6.94
CA THR A 122 1.70 -2.03 -6.79
C THR A 122 1.30 -0.72 -7.45
N GLU A 123 0.02 -0.32 -7.35
CA GLU A 123 -0.45 0.96 -7.88
C GLU A 123 0.32 2.18 -7.33
N SER A 124 0.98 2.03 -6.18
CA SER A 124 1.83 3.04 -5.55
C SER A 124 3.21 3.18 -6.21
N SER A 125 3.50 2.40 -7.25
CA SER A 125 4.79 2.41 -7.97
C SER A 125 5.16 3.79 -8.52
N MET A 126 6.47 4.09 -8.58
CA MET A 126 7.01 5.22 -9.36
C MET A 126 6.83 5.03 -10.88
N HIS A 127 6.58 3.79 -11.31
CA HIS A 127 6.38 3.41 -12.71
C HIS A 127 4.90 3.34 -13.11
N TYR A 128 3.96 3.73 -12.24
CA TYR A 128 2.53 3.61 -12.53
C TYR A 128 2.16 4.30 -13.85
N GLY A 129 1.52 3.56 -14.74
CA GLY A 129 1.15 4.06 -16.07
C GLY A 129 2.24 3.89 -17.14
N LEU A 130 3.33 3.17 -16.85
CA LEU A 130 4.40 2.87 -17.81
C LEU A 130 3.83 2.16 -19.04
N GLN A 131 4.14 2.69 -20.23
CA GLN A 131 3.78 2.05 -21.50
C GLN A 131 4.68 0.83 -21.72
N CYS A 132 4.06 -0.34 -21.84
CA CYS A 132 4.74 -1.61 -22.00
C CYS A 132 5.12 -1.83 -23.47
N LEU A 133 6.42 -2.00 -23.72
CA LEU A 133 6.99 -2.22 -25.05
C LEU A 133 7.56 -3.64 -25.23
N CYS A 134 7.09 -4.61 -24.41
CA CYS A 134 7.66 -5.96 -24.40
C CYS A 134 7.37 -6.80 -25.66
N GLY A 135 6.41 -6.40 -26.50
CA GLY A 135 6.08 -7.09 -27.75
C GLY A 135 5.41 -8.47 -27.60
N MET A 136 5.15 -8.93 -26.38
CA MET A 136 4.58 -10.26 -26.13
C MET A 136 3.08 -10.32 -26.47
N ALA A 137 2.60 -11.50 -26.89
CA ALA A 137 1.19 -11.70 -27.24
C ALA A 137 0.22 -11.40 -26.07
N ALA A 138 0.68 -11.60 -24.83
CA ALA A 138 -0.06 -11.29 -23.61
C ALA A 138 0.34 -9.92 -22.99
N CYS A 139 0.87 -8.99 -23.80
CA CYS A 139 1.24 -7.66 -23.35
C CYS A 139 0.04 -6.91 -22.74
N ARG A 140 0.26 -6.26 -21.60
CA ARG A 140 -0.75 -5.45 -20.90
C ARG A 140 -0.96 -4.06 -21.51
N GLY A 141 -0.05 -3.62 -22.37
CA GLY A 141 -0.07 -2.28 -22.96
C GLY A 141 0.33 -1.18 -21.97
N VAL A 142 -0.35 -1.08 -20.82
CA VAL A 142 -0.03 -0.12 -19.76
C VAL A 142 0.14 -0.87 -18.44
N LEU A 143 1.23 -0.63 -17.72
CA LEU A 143 1.48 -1.23 -16.42
C LEU A 143 0.84 -0.38 -15.32
N THR A 144 -0.27 -0.87 -14.77
CA THR A 144 -0.96 -0.25 -13.62
C THR A 144 -0.62 -0.93 -12.30
N PHE A 145 0.01 -2.11 -12.34
CA PHE A 145 0.46 -2.87 -11.17
C PHE A 145 -0.66 -3.27 -10.20
N SER A 146 -1.85 -3.53 -10.75
CA SER A 146 -3.02 -4.02 -10.00
C SER A 146 -3.08 -5.55 -9.89
N GLU A 147 -2.13 -6.25 -10.50
CA GLU A 147 -2.15 -7.70 -10.67
C GLU A 147 -2.10 -8.46 -9.35
N TRP A 148 -1.57 -7.87 -8.28
CA TRP A 148 -1.57 -8.48 -6.95
C TRP A 148 -2.99 -8.70 -6.39
N ARG A 149 -4.00 -7.97 -6.89
CA ARG A 149 -5.42 -8.21 -6.60
C ARG A 149 -6.00 -9.41 -7.37
N SER A 150 -5.32 -9.90 -8.40
CA SER A 150 -5.77 -11.02 -9.23
C SER A 150 -5.34 -12.37 -8.65
N ARG A 151 -6.30 -13.17 -8.20
CA ARG A 151 -6.02 -14.56 -7.75
C ARG A 151 -5.33 -15.41 -8.82
N LYS A 152 -5.61 -15.16 -10.11
CA LYS A 152 -4.97 -15.88 -11.21
C LYS A 152 -3.48 -15.52 -11.30
N PHE A 153 -3.15 -14.24 -11.19
CA PHE A 153 -1.76 -13.77 -11.22
C PHE A 153 -0.99 -14.30 -10.02
N ILE A 154 -1.55 -14.15 -8.81
CA ILE A 154 -0.94 -14.63 -7.59
C ILE A 154 -0.71 -16.14 -7.63
N LYS A 155 -1.69 -16.93 -8.10
CA LYS A 155 -1.52 -18.38 -8.23
C LYS A 155 -0.40 -18.74 -9.22
N LYS A 156 -0.28 -18.00 -10.33
CA LYS A 156 0.77 -18.22 -11.34
C LYS A 156 2.16 -17.92 -10.79
N ASN A 157 2.29 -16.85 -10.01
CA ASN A 157 3.57 -16.29 -9.59
C ASN A 157 3.88 -16.51 -8.10
N ARG A 158 3.12 -17.37 -7.40
CA ARG A 158 3.09 -17.47 -5.93
C ARG A 158 4.47 -17.47 -5.26
N ASP A 159 5.42 -18.20 -5.82
CA ASP A 159 6.76 -18.40 -5.25
C ASP A 159 7.80 -17.41 -5.84
N HIS A 160 7.32 -16.41 -6.58
CA HIS A 160 8.10 -15.48 -7.42
C HIS A 160 7.70 -14.01 -7.23
N LEU A 161 6.95 -13.71 -6.17
CA LEU A 161 6.58 -12.36 -5.76
C LEU A 161 7.55 -11.91 -4.68
N ASN A 162 7.87 -10.61 -4.65
CA ASN A 162 8.59 -10.08 -3.51
C ASN A 162 7.70 -10.03 -2.26
N ASP A 163 8.35 -9.86 -1.12
CA ASP A 163 7.72 -9.75 0.18
C ASP A 163 6.62 -8.68 0.25
N HIS A 164 6.82 -7.55 -0.41
CA HIS A 164 5.84 -6.46 -0.44
C HIS A 164 4.54 -6.88 -1.12
N VAL A 165 4.61 -7.34 -2.38
CA VAL A 165 3.43 -7.75 -3.15
C VAL A 165 2.69 -8.91 -2.46
N TRP A 166 3.42 -9.85 -1.86
CA TRP A 166 2.82 -10.92 -1.09
C TRP A 166 2.07 -10.42 0.15
N LYS A 167 2.64 -9.45 0.89
CA LYS A 167 1.98 -8.80 2.03
C LYS A 167 0.71 -8.08 1.60
N LYS A 168 0.75 -7.29 0.51
CA LYS A 168 -0.44 -6.60 -0.03
C LYS A 168 -1.55 -7.56 -0.38
N HIS A 169 -1.23 -8.67 -1.06
CA HIS A 169 -2.22 -9.70 -1.38
C HIS A 169 -2.83 -10.38 -0.15
N SER A 170 -2.07 -10.41 0.96
CA SER A 170 -2.48 -11.05 2.21
C SER A 170 -3.31 -10.15 3.12
N GLU A 171 -3.48 -8.87 2.78
CA GLU A 171 -4.39 -7.95 3.47
C GLU A 171 -5.83 -8.47 3.42
N ASN A 172 -6.60 -8.25 4.49
CA ASN A 172 -7.97 -8.73 4.58
C ASN A 172 -8.99 -7.67 4.14
N SER A 173 -8.65 -6.40 4.34
CA SER A 173 -9.44 -5.24 3.96
C SER A 173 -9.40 -5.02 2.45
N TRP A 174 -10.30 -4.17 1.99
CA TRP A 174 -10.24 -3.61 0.65
C TRP A 174 -9.98 -2.12 0.74
N TYR A 175 -9.18 -1.59 -0.19
CA TYR A 175 -9.00 -0.16 -0.39
C TYR A 175 -9.01 0.18 -1.88
N ASP A 176 -9.48 1.40 -2.19
CA ASP A 176 -9.55 1.92 -3.55
C ASP A 176 -8.12 1.99 -4.13
N PRO A 177 -7.86 1.42 -5.32
CA PRO A 177 -6.55 1.48 -5.95
C PRO A 177 -6.09 2.90 -6.25
N ARG A 178 -6.95 3.92 -6.06
CA ARG A 178 -6.59 5.32 -6.09
C ARG A 178 -5.82 5.82 -4.88
N ALA A 179 -5.72 5.03 -3.81
CA ALA A 179 -5.03 5.36 -2.58
C ALA A 179 -3.65 4.69 -2.46
N GLU A 180 -2.75 5.32 -1.71
CA GLU A 180 -1.44 4.80 -1.31
C GLU A 180 -1.11 5.20 0.13
N VAL A 181 -0.35 4.35 0.83
CA VAL A 181 0.23 4.70 2.12
C VAL A 181 1.50 5.51 1.85
N ARG A 182 1.66 6.62 2.57
CA ARG A 182 2.82 7.52 2.43
C ARG A 182 3.27 8.04 3.78
N ASN A 183 4.55 8.36 3.90
CA ASN A 183 5.07 9.10 5.03
C ASN A 183 4.38 10.47 5.12
N LYS A 184 3.92 10.80 6.33
CA LYS A 184 3.30 12.08 6.66
C LYS A 184 4.30 13.00 7.35
N SER A 185 4.94 12.52 8.42
CA SER A 185 5.93 13.28 9.19
C SER A 185 6.69 12.37 10.15
N GLY A 186 8.03 12.46 10.17
CA GLY A 186 8.84 11.59 11.03
C GLY A 186 8.59 10.13 10.67
N GLU A 187 8.17 9.31 11.65
CA GLU A 187 7.77 7.91 11.41
C GLU A 187 6.26 7.74 11.16
N ALA A 188 5.48 8.81 11.27
CA ALA A 188 4.04 8.75 11.07
C ALA A 188 3.70 8.56 9.59
N MET A 189 2.86 7.56 9.32
CA MET A 189 2.33 7.23 8.00
C MET A 189 0.87 7.68 7.89
N GLY A 190 0.37 7.79 6.67
CA GLY A 190 -1.05 8.04 6.40
C GLY A 190 -1.49 7.47 5.08
N LEU A 191 -2.79 7.33 4.88
CA LEU A 191 -3.39 6.98 3.60
C LEU A 191 -3.65 8.25 2.79
N PHE A 192 -3.23 8.28 1.54
CA PHE A 192 -3.36 9.43 0.65
C PHE A 192 -3.94 9.00 -0.69
N ALA A 193 -4.61 9.90 -1.40
CA ALA A 193 -4.81 9.72 -2.83
C ALA A 193 -3.44 9.76 -3.54
N ARG A 194 -3.17 8.83 -4.46
CA ARG A 194 -1.87 8.77 -5.16
C ARG A 194 -1.61 10.08 -5.90
N LEU A 195 -0.33 10.37 -6.15
CA LEU A 195 0.07 11.59 -6.84
C LEU A 195 -0.26 11.61 -8.34
N HIS A 196 -0.65 10.48 -8.93
CA HIS A 196 -0.99 10.41 -10.35
C HIS A 196 -2.34 11.11 -10.64
N LYS A 197 -2.46 11.75 -11.80
CA LYS A 197 -3.60 12.63 -12.16
C LYS A 197 -4.95 11.93 -12.25
N ASP A 198 -4.97 10.60 -12.36
CA ASP A 198 -6.21 9.81 -12.38
C ASP A 198 -6.73 9.44 -10.99
N ALA A 199 -5.98 9.76 -9.93
CA ALA A 199 -6.32 9.45 -8.54
C ALA A 199 -7.34 10.42 -7.94
N VAL A 200 -8.23 10.99 -8.77
CA VAL A 200 -9.37 11.77 -8.28
C VAL A 200 -10.44 10.80 -7.79
N ILE A 201 -10.86 10.97 -6.53
CA ILE A 201 -11.97 10.22 -5.94
C ILE A 201 -13.12 11.17 -5.69
N LYS A 202 -14.29 10.85 -6.22
CA LYS A 202 -15.49 11.67 -6.17
C LYS A 202 -16.26 11.46 -4.88
N LYS A 203 -16.94 12.52 -4.42
CA LYS A 203 -17.87 12.45 -3.31
C LYS A 203 -18.83 11.26 -3.48
N GLY A 204 -18.97 10.46 -2.43
CA GLY A 204 -19.83 9.29 -2.36
C GLY A 204 -19.17 7.97 -2.80
N GLU A 205 -17.99 8.01 -3.42
CA GLU A 205 -17.24 6.79 -3.73
C GLU A 205 -16.71 6.12 -2.46
N ILE A 206 -16.59 4.79 -2.50
CA ILE A 206 -16.06 3.99 -1.39
C ILE A 206 -14.53 4.04 -1.43
N ILE A 207 -13.93 4.27 -0.27
CA ILE A 207 -12.47 4.41 -0.12
C ILE A 207 -11.85 3.12 0.41
N CYS A 208 -12.43 2.56 1.46
CA CYS A 208 -12.00 1.28 2.00
C CYS A 208 -13.15 0.57 2.70
N VAL A 209 -12.95 -0.72 2.92
CA VAL A 209 -13.81 -1.58 3.74
C VAL A 209 -12.90 -2.29 4.74
N PHE A 210 -13.03 -1.93 6.01
CA PHE A 210 -12.32 -2.58 7.10
C PHE A 210 -12.76 -4.06 7.19
N SER A 211 -11.81 -4.93 7.55
CA SER A 211 -12.04 -6.36 7.62
C SER A 211 -11.23 -6.95 8.77
N GLY A 212 -11.81 -7.90 9.50
CA GLY A 212 -11.14 -8.53 10.63
C GLY A 212 -12.05 -9.41 11.45
N LYS A 213 -11.60 -9.76 12.66
CA LYS A 213 -12.35 -10.58 13.59
C LYS A 213 -13.21 -9.68 14.47
N ILE A 214 -14.50 -10.02 14.62
CA ILE A 214 -15.37 -9.33 15.58
C ILE A 214 -15.23 -9.98 16.95
N VAL A 215 -14.98 -9.16 17.98
CA VAL A 215 -14.84 -9.57 19.37
C VAL A 215 -15.69 -8.69 20.28
N HIS A 216 -16.08 -9.24 21.43
CA HIS A 216 -16.75 -8.46 22.47
C HIS A 216 -15.75 -7.55 23.20
N ARG A 217 -16.20 -6.39 23.68
CA ARG A 217 -15.41 -5.42 24.46
C ARG A 217 -14.64 -6.09 25.60
N ASP A 218 -15.30 -7.00 26.32
CA ASP A 218 -14.68 -7.64 27.48
C ASP A 218 -13.52 -8.58 27.07
N HIS A 219 -13.52 -9.09 25.83
CA HIS A 219 -12.40 -9.87 25.30
C HIS A 219 -11.22 -8.98 24.91
N ILE A 220 -11.45 -7.86 24.23
CA ILE A 220 -10.35 -6.95 23.85
C ILE A 220 -9.72 -6.27 25.10
N LEU A 221 -10.48 -6.12 26.18
CA LEU A 221 -10.01 -5.59 27.48
C LEU A 221 -9.36 -6.65 28.37
N GLU A 222 -9.47 -7.94 28.05
CA GLU A 222 -8.83 -9.00 28.82
C GLU A 222 -7.30 -8.88 28.71
N PRO A 223 -6.55 -8.80 29.82
CA PRO A 223 -5.10 -8.63 29.77
C PRO A 223 -4.41 -9.72 28.95
N GLY A 224 -3.73 -9.31 27.87
CA GLY A 224 -3.00 -10.20 26.98
C GLY A 224 -3.84 -10.93 25.94
N ALA A 225 -5.15 -10.66 25.83
CA ALA A 225 -6.00 -11.27 24.81
C ALA A 225 -5.71 -10.78 23.39
N VAL A 226 -5.23 -9.54 23.26
CA VAL A 226 -4.76 -8.94 22.01
C VAL A 226 -3.41 -8.26 22.21
N SER A 227 -2.63 -8.12 21.14
CA SER A 227 -1.40 -7.33 21.19
C SER A 227 -1.73 -5.83 21.33
N LYS A 228 -0.77 -5.03 21.78
CA LYS A 228 -0.93 -3.56 21.82
C LYS A 228 -1.28 -3.01 20.43
N ARG A 229 -0.65 -3.55 19.37
CA ARG A 229 -0.89 -3.10 18.00
C ARG A 229 -2.28 -3.46 17.51
N ASP A 230 -2.75 -4.68 17.77
CA ASP A 230 -4.11 -5.10 17.40
C ASP A 230 -5.18 -4.27 18.12
N PHE A 231 -4.88 -3.86 19.36
CA PHE A 231 -5.71 -2.95 20.11
C PHE A 231 -5.77 -1.55 19.44
N GLU A 232 -4.60 -0.95 19.17
CA GLU A 232 -4.48 0.36 18.54
C GLU A 232 -5.18 0.41 17.17
N MET A 233 -5.21 -0.70 16.43
CA MET A 233 -5.84 -0.83 15.12
C MET A 233 -7.27 -1.41 15.17
N SER A 234 -7.87 -1.47 16.36
CA SER A 234 -9.24 -1.92 16.51
C SER A 234 -10.25 -0.84 16.13
N LEU A 235 -11.41 -1.25 15.62
CA LEU A 235 -12.50 -0.36 15.25
C LEU A 235 -13.77 -0.80 15.97
N GLN A 236 -14.41 0.09 16.72
CA GLN A 236 -15.73 -0.21 17.25
C GLN A 236 -16.75 -0.26 16.11
N VAL A 237 -17.45 -1.38 15.96
CA VAL A 237 -18.41 -1.61 14.86
C VAL A 237 -19.86 -1.60 15.33
N ALA A 238 -20.11 -1.80 16.62
CA ALA A 238 -21.41 -1.77 17.26
C ALA A 238 -21.26 -1.59 18.78
N PRO A 239 -22.36 -1.38 19.54
CA PRO A 239 -22.28 -1.39 20.99
C PRO A 239 -21.68 -2.70 21.49
N THR A 240 -20.68 -2.60 22.35
CA THR A 240 -19.92 -3.73 22.92
C THR A 240 -19.13 -4.62 21.94
N LEU A 241 -19.04 -4.28 20.64
CA LEU A 241 -18.34 -5.08 19.62
C LEU A 241 -17.27 -4.30 18.86
N TRP A 242 -16.08 -4.90 18.76
CA TRP A 242 -14.91 -4.36 18.04
C TRP A 242 -14.50 -5.29 16.91
N GLN A 243 -14.14 -4.73 15.77
CA GLN A 243 -13.29 -5.39 14.80
C GLN A 243 -11.84 -5.23 15.25
N ILE A 244 -11.09 -6.34 15.24
CA ILE A 244 -9.64 -6.36 15.43
C ILE A 244 -8.98 -6.95 14.18
N PRO A 245 -7.71 -6.62 13.91
CA PRO A 245 -6.97 -7.23 12.81
C PRO A 245 -7.01 -8.76 12.84
N SER A 246 -7.11 -9.38 11.66
CA SER A 246 -7.23 -10.85 11.52
C SER A 246 -6.08 -11.43 10.71
N TRP A 247 -4.89 -11.46 11.27
CA TRP A 247 -3.72 -12.03 10.62
C TRP A 247 -3.61 -13.54 10.87
N LYS A 248 -3.31 -14.31 9.82
CA LYS A 248 -3.08 -15.78 9.92
C LYS A 248 -1.74 -16.13 10.54
N GLU A 249 -0.81 -15.18 10.60
CA GLU A 249 0.57 -15.35 11.05
C GLU A 249 0.86 -14.29 12.11
N SER A 250 1.72 -14.64 13.07
CA SER A 250 2.21 -13.72 14.11
C SER A 250 3.10 -12.61 13.53
N GLY A 251 3.03 -11.41 14.11
CA GLY A 251 3.88 -10.26 13.77
C GLY A 251 3.07 -8.96 13.72
N GLU A 252 3.75 -7.81 13.78
CA GLU A 252 3.12 -6.51 13.59
C GLU A 252 2.79 -6.33 12.09
N LYS A 253 1.54 -6.58 11.73
CA LYS A 253 1.03 -6.40 10.38
C LYS A 253 -0.10 -5.38 10.40
N CYS A 254 -0.08 -4.46 9.44
CA CYS A 254 -1.10 -3.43 9.26
C CYS A 254 -1.64 -3.56 7.85
N ASP A 255 -2.96 -3.50 7.73
CA ASP A 255 -3.62 -3.38 6.44
C ASP A 255 -3.47 -1.93 5.96
N THR A 256 -3.60 -1.72 4.64
CA THR A 256 -3.60 -0.36 4.07
C THR A 256 -4.66 0.53 4.71
N SER A 257 -5.82 -0.03 5.04
CA SER A 257 -6.93 0.70 5.65
C SER A 257 -6.59 1.25 7.04
N ASP A 258 -5.64 0.63 7.74
CA ASP A 258 -5.29 0.99 9.12
C ASP A 258 -4.51 2.31 9.19
N TYR A 259 -4.06 2.83 8.04
CA TYR A 259 -3.38 4.12 7.91
C TYR A 259 -4.33 5.31 7.70
N ILE A 260 -5.65 5.12 7.82
CA ILE A 260 -6.61 6.24 7.81
C ILE A 260 -6.50 6.98 9.14
N ASN A 261 -5.95 8.20 9.07
CA ASN A 261 -5.75 9.04 10.24
C ASN A 261 -6.99 9.87 10.61
N HIS A 262 -6.92 10.46 11.80
CA HIS A 262 -7.86 11.45 12.26
C HIS A 262 -7.72 12.82 11.55
N SER A 263 -8.84 13.46 11.22
CA SER A 263 -8.94 14.91 10.99
C SER A 263 -10.25 15.48 11.56
N CYS A 264 -10.19 16.68 12.15
CA CYS A 264 -11.40 17.45 12.55
C CYS A 264 -12.12 18.09 11.36
N ASP A 265 -11.52 18.07 10.17
CA ASP A 265 -12.16 18.38 8.89
C ASP A 265 -11.85 17.26 7.89
N PRO A 266 -12.53 16.11 8.02
CA PRO A 266 -12.15 14.89 7.33
C PRO A 266 -12.50 14.91 5.84
N SER A 267 -11.79 14.12 5.05
CA SER A 267 -12.15 13.85 3.64
C SER A 267 -13.23 12.78 3.50
N CYS A 268 -13.39 11.94 4.53
CA CYS A 268 -14.25 10.76 4.50
C CYS A 268 -15.15 10.65 5.73
N GLY A 269 -16.09 9.71 5.66
CA GLY A 269 -16.86 9.27 6.81
C GLY A 269 -17.45 7.88 6.63
N MET A 270 -18.24 7.45 7.61
CA MET A 270 -18.72 6.08 7.71
C MET A 270 -20.02 5.90 6.93
N LYS A 271 -20.00 5.03 5.91
CA LYS A 271 -21.19 4.64 5.15
C LYS A 271 -22.02 3.61 5.92
N ASP A 272 -21.32 2.71 6.61
CA ASP A 272 -21.83 1.72 7.55
C ASP A 272 -20.76 1.51 8.65
N SER A 273 -20.84 0.43 9.43
CA SER A 273 -19.90 0.18 10.53
C SER A 273 -18.45 -0.09 10.10
N VAL A 274 -18.20 -0.44 8.83
CA VAL A 274 -16.86 -0.85 8.34
C VAL A 274 -16.47 -0.22 7.00
N THR A 275 -17.42 0.41 6.29
CA THR A 275 -17.19 1.01 4.98
C THR A 275 -16.97 2.51 5.10
N VAL A 276 -15.83 2.99 4.59
CA VAL A 276 -15.49 4.42 4.49
C VAL A 276 -15.84 4.95 3.11
N HIS A 277 -16.46 6.12 3.05
CA HIS A 277 -16.78 6.81 1.79
C HIS A 277 -16.30 8.27 1.81
N ALA A 278 -16.01 8.81 0.62
CA ALA A 278 -15.65 10.19 0.45
C ALA A 278 -16.85 11.13 0.71
N ILE A 279 -16.69 12.15 1.55
CA ILE A 279 -17.77 13.12 1.84
C ILE A 279 -17.63 14.41 1.02
N ARG A 280 -16.48 14.55 0.36
CA ARG A 280 -16.12 15.57 -0.63
C ARG A 280 -15.25 14.93 -1.72
N ASP A 281 -15.00 15.65 -2.81
CA ASP A 281 -13.98 15.23 -3.78
C ASP A 281 -12.59 15.22 -3.10
N ILE A 282 -11.80 14.20 -3.42
CA ILE A 282 -10.43 13.97 -2.95
C ILE A 282 -9.52 14.02 -4.18
N TYR A 283 -8.50 14.86 -4.13
CA TYR A 283 -7.59 15.10 -5.23
C TYR A 283 -6.22 14.43 -5.00
N PRO A 284 -5.44 14.17 -6.06
CA PRO A 284 -4.10 13.61 -5.94
C PRO A 284 -3.27 14.31 -4.86
N GLY A 285 -2.75 13.53 -3.90
CA GLY A 285 -1.95 14.00 -2.77
C GLY A 285 -2.74 14.38 -1.51
N ASP A 286 -4.06 14.50 -1.56
CA ASP A 286 -4.90 14.70 -0.37
C ASP A 286 -4.78 13.51 0.59
N GLU A 287 -4.73 13.79 1.89
CA GLU A 287 -4.83 12.75 2.93
C GLU A 287 -6.28 12.26 3.07
N ILE A 288 -6.41 10.94 3.13
CA ILE A 288 -7.65 10.23 3.38
C ILE A 288 -7.79 10.09 4.90
N THR A 289 -8.78 10.78 5.46
CA THR A 289 -8.98 10.90 6.91
C THR A 289 -10.45 10.76 7.27
N ILE A 290 -10.71 10.28 8.49
CA ILE A 290 -12.03 10.30 9.14
C ILE A 290 -11.94 11.10 10.44
N ASP A 291 -13.09 11.50 10.97
CA ASP A 291 -13.17 11.99 12.34
C ASP A 291 -13.46 10.80 13.26
N TYR A 292 -12.63 10.59 14.28
CA TYR A 292 -12.77 9.43 15.18
C TYR A 292 -14.04 9.50 16.05
N ALA A 293 -14.68 10.66 16.17
CA ALA A 293 -16.01 10.78 16.76
C ALA A 293 -17.08 9.98 15.97
N MET A 294 -16.84 9.67 14.70
CA MET A 294 -17.77 8.88 13.88
C MET A 294 -17.86 7.40 14.30
N VAL A 295 -16.87 6.91 15.05
CA VAL A 295 -16.67 5.47 15.30
C VAL A 295 -16.46 5.12 16.77
N ASN A 296 -16.56 6.07 17.70
CA ASN A 296 -16.36 5.81 19.13
C ASN A 296 -17.60 6.20 19.94
N ASP A 297 -17.99 5.38 20.92
CA ASP A 297 -19.09 5.69 21.86
C ASP A 297 -18.65 6.25 23.22
N GLY A 298 -17.36 6.23 23.51
CA GLY A 298 -16.81 6.66 24.80
C GLY A 298 -16.74 5.56 25.86
N SER A 299 -16.97 4.30 25.48
CA SER A 299 -16.83 3.16 26.40
C SER A 299 -15.38 2.69 26.60
N MET A 300 -14.44 3.29 25.87
CA MET A 300 -13.00 3.10 26.03
C MET A 300 -12.31 4.46 26.20
N GLU A 301 -11.34 4.53 27.11
CA GLU A 301 -10.62 5.74 27.50
C GLU A 301 -9.10 5.57 27.33
N GLN A 302 -8.67 4.94 26.24
CA GLN A 302 -7.24 4.74 25.97
C GLN A 302 -6.61 5.95 25.26
N ASP A 303 -5.29 6.04 25.32
CA ASP A 303 -4.52 7.11 24.68
C ASP A 303 -4.72 7.14 23.15
N SER A 304 -5.00 5.99 22.52
CA SER A 304 -5.34 5.91 21.09
C SER A 304 -6.65 6.61 20.74
N ASP A 305 -7.58 6.69 21.71
CA ASP A 305 -8.91 7.28 21.54
C ASP A 305 -8.98 8.70 22.12
N ASN A 306 -7.98 9.11 22.91
CA ASN A 306 -7.91 10.38 23.61
C ASN A 306 -6.51 11.01 23.49
N PHE A 307 -6.33 11.91 22.53
CA PHE A 307 -5.02 12.45 22.18
C PHE A 307 -5.07 13.93 21.80
N ASP A 308 -3.92 14.60 21.88
CA ASP A 308 -3.77 15.96 21.39
C ASP A 308 -3.69 15.96 19.85
N CYS A 309 -4.61 16.67 19.22
CA CYS A 309 -4.82 16.64 17.78
C CYS A 309 -3.81 17.52 17.05
N GLN A 310 -3.13 16.94 16.07
CA GLN A 310 -2.19 17.62 15.19
C GLN A 310 -2.62 17.57 13.71
N CYS A 311 -3.94 17.45 13.45
CA CYS A 311 -4.45 17.32 12.08
C CYS A 311 -4.22 18.56 11.20
N GLY A 312 -3.93 19.72 11.80
CA GLY A 312 -3.63 20.96 11.07
C GLY A 312 -4.85 21.64 10.41
N SER A 313 -6.06 21.10 10.55
CA SER A 313 -7.27 21.73 10.02
C SER A 313 -7.58 23.06 10.74
N ALA A 314 -8.21 24.01 10.03
CA ALA A 314 -8.61 25.29 10.61
C ALA A 314 -9.67 25.15 11.72
N SER A 315 -10.43 24.04 11.70
CA SER A 315 -11.39 23.69 12.75
C SER A 315 -10.86 22.60 13.69
N CYS A 316 -9.54 22.55 13.92
CA CYS A 316 -8.95 21.59 14.84
C CYS A 316 -9.48 21.81 16.27
N ARG A 317 -10.00 20.75 16.89
CA ARG A 317 -10.48 20.78 18.29
C ARG A 317 -9.34 20.85 19.32
N GLY A 318 -8.09 20.66 18.91
CA GLY A 318 -6.92 20.64 19.78
C GLY A 318 -6.76 19.35 20.58
N ARG A 319 -7.84 18.79 21.14
CA ARG A 319 -7.86 17.48 21.80
C ARG A 319 -9.05 16.66 21.33
N ILE A 320 -8.80 15.40 20.99
CA ILE A 320 -9.83 14.43 20.61
C ILE A 320 -10.16 13.59 21.82
N THR A 321 -11.45 13.32 22.02
CA THR A 321 -11.90 12.35 23.02
C THR A 321 -12.84 11.32 22.42
N SER A 322 -12.93 10.16 23.05
CA SER A 322 -13.87 9.10 22.66
C SER A 322 -15.34 9.51 22.83
N THR A 323 -15.62 10.66 23.46
CA THR A 323 -16.98 11.20 23.66
C THR A 323 -17.33 12.38 22.76
N ASP A 324 -16.45 12.75 21.82
CA ASP A 324 -16.63 13.91 20.96
C ASP A 324 -17.87 13.84 20.07
N TRP A 325 -18.44 12.64 19.87
CA TRP A 325 -19.72 12.44 19.21
C TRP A 325 -20.88 13.20 19.89
N ARG A 326 -20.70 13.68 21.13
CA ARG A 326 -21.67 14.49 21.87
C ARG A 326 -21.59 15.98 21.56
N LEU A 327 -20.53 16.44 20.92
CA LEU A 327 -20.32 17.87 20.65
C LEU A 327 -21.35 18.35 19.60
N PRO A 328 -22.12 19.43 19.88
CA PRO A 328 -23.15 19.91 18.94
C PRO A 328 -22.62 20.26 17.55
N GLU A 329 -21.43 20.83 17.47
CA GLU A 329 -20.76 21.16 16.22
C GLU A 329 -20.45 19.91 15.38
N VAL A 330 -19.88 18.88 16.02
CA VAL A 330 -19.53 17.61 15.36
C VAL A 330 -20.79 16.91 14.87
N CYS A 331 -21.84 16.83 15.70
CA CYS A 331 -23.15 16.32 15.30
C CYS A 331 -23.72 17.07 14.09
N SER A 332 -23.66 18.40 14.10
CA SER A 332 -24.23 19.22 13.02
C SER A 332 -23.47 19.06 11.69
N ARG A 333 -22.15 18.91 11.72
CA ARG A 333 -21.31 18.83 10.51
C ARG A 333 -21.20 17.41 9.96
N LEU A 334 -21.09 16.43 10.85
CA LEU A 334 -20.64 15.07 10.52
C LEU A 334 -21.68 13.99 10.86
N GLY A 335 -22.81 14.34 11.48
CA GLY A 335 -23.80 13.37 11.97
C GLY A 335 -24.36 12.43 10.88
N GLU A 336 -24.51 12.92 9.64
CA GLU A 336 -24.91 12.07 8.50
C GLU A 336 -23.87 11.00 8.14
N HIS A 337 -22.62 11.20 8.54
CA HIS A 337 -21.47 10.34 8.25
C HIS A 337 -20.99 9.55 9.47
N PHE A 338 -21.72 9.60 10.59
CA PHE A 338 -21.47 8.74 11.73
C PHE A 338 -21.75 7.28 11.38
N SER A 339 -21.02 6.36 12.02
CA SER A 339 -21.35 4.93 11.97
C SER A 339 -22.77 4.70 12.53
N PRO A 340 -23.45 3.62 12.11
CA PRO A 340 -24.84 3.39 12.49
C PRO A 340 -25.10 3.43 14.00
N PHE A 341 -24.24 2.84 14.82
CA PHE A 341 -24.44 2.81 16.26
C PHE A 341 -24.22 4.18 16.92
N VAL A 342 -23.29 5.00 16.43
CA VAL A 342 -23.08 6.36 16.95
C VAL A 342 -24.28 7.24 16.60
N LYS A 343 -24.89 7.09 15.42
CA LYS A 343 -26.15 7.77 15.07
C LYS A 343 -27.26 7.45 16.07
N GLU A 344 -27.39 6.18 16.48
CA GLU A 344 -28.37 5.80 17.51
C GLU A 344 -28.08 6.44 18.86
N LEU A 345 -26.81 6.57 19.26
CA LEU A 345 -26.43 7.22 20.52
C LEU A 345 -26.81 8.70 20.54
N VAL A 346 -26.57 9.42 19.44
CA VAL A 346 -26.97 10.82 19.28
C VAL A 346 -28.49 10.97 19.42
N LEU A 347 -29.26 10.11 18.74
CA LEU A 347 -30.72 10.13 18.81
C LEU A 347 -31.21 9.88 20.25
N ARG A 348 -30.65 8.88 20.94
CA ARG A 348 -31.01 8.56 22.34
C ARG A 348 -30.70 9.73 23.29
N ALA A 349 -29.55 10.37 23.11
CA ALA A 349 -29.13 11.52 23.92
C ALA A 349 -30.07 12.74 23.72
N GLN A 350 -30.62 12.93 22.52
CA GLN A 350 -31.58 14.00 22.22
C GLN A 350 -32.99 13.70 22.77
N THR A 351 -33.33 12.43 22.97
CA THR A 351 -34.65 11.99 23.48
C THR A 351 -34.72 11.80 25.00
N THR A 352 -33.59 11.92 25.71
CA THR A 352 -33.54 11.79 27.17
C THR A 352 -33.82 13.17 27.80
N PRO A 353 -34.89 13.33 28.60
CA PRO A 353 -35.32 14.63 29.17
C PRO A 353 -34.29 15.33 30.04
#